data_AF-A0A7C2VTZ4-F1
#
_entry.id   AF-A0A7C2VTZ4-F1
#
_cell.length_a   1.000
_cell.length_b   1.000
_cell.length_c   1.000
_cell.angle_alpha   90.00
_cell.angle_beta   90.00
_cell.angle_gamma   90.00
#
_symmetry.space_group_name_H-M   'P 1'
#
loop_
_entity.id
_entity.type
_entity.pdbx_description
1 polymer ?
#
loop_
_entity_poly.entity_id
_entity_poly.type
_entity_poly.pdbx_seq_one_letter_code
_entity_poly.pdbx_strand_id
1 'polypeptide(L)'
;MKIKWNIFNLFDGMINIERSYRACDRALDMLKKYKENPKAFDDPEKKAEMDETIDEAIKAAKKIVSLEGKKNWPGVFREMHKNLANIYIGLGMFDEARAEIEKLKEFGEVGRQDAEEVSQKLEQEQKTEETASGA
;
A
#
# COMPACT_ATOMS: atom_id res chain seq x y z
N MET A 1 5.22 -5.73 -40.17
CA MET A 1 4.63 -6.54 -39.08
C MET A 1 5.52 -6.42 -37.84
N LYS A 2 5.17 -5.55 -36.86
CA LYS A 2 5.93 -5.30 -35.60
C LYS A 2 4.99 -5.34 -34.38
N ILE A 3 4.17 -6.38 -34.27
CA ILE A 3 3.13 -6.48 -33.22
C ILE A 3 3.62 -7.33 -32.01
N LYS A 4 4.67 -8.15 -32.18
CA LYS A 4 5.10 -9.10 -31.14
C LYS A 4 5.69 -8.45 -29.88
N TRP A 5 6.39 -7.31 -29.95
CA TRP A 5 7.08 -6.75 -28.77
C TRP A 5 6.17 -5.99 -27.78
N ASN A 6 5.06 -5.39 -28.25
CA ASN A 6 4.17 -4.63 -27.36
C ASN A 6 3.26 -5.53 -26.52
N ILE A 7 2.88 -6.69 -27.04
CA ILE A 7 1.94 -7.58 -26.33
C ILE A 7 2.62 -8.25 -25.13
N PHE A 8 3.88 -8.70 -25.26
CA PHE A 8 4.63 -9.28 -24.13
C PHE A 8 4.87 -8.26 -23.01
N ASN A 9 5.19 -7.01 -23.34
CA ASN A 9 5.36 -5.94 -22.35
C ASN A 9 4.04 -5.53 -21.67
N LEU A 10 2.91 -5.66 -22.37
CA LEU A 10 1.58 -5.45 -21.80
C LEU A 10 1.19 -6.59 -20.84
N PHE A 11 1.43 -7.84 -21.24
CA PHE A 11 1.18 -9.02 -20.41
C PHE A 11 2.05 -9.03 -19.15
N ASP A 12 3.35 -8.75 -19.27
CA ASP A 12 4.27 -8.67 -18.13
C ASP A 12 3.88 -7.53 -17.17
N GLY A 13 3.45 -6.39 -17.72
CA GLY A 13 2.85 -5.30 -16.95
C GLY A 13 1.62 -5.74 -16.16
N MET A 14 0.66 -6.42 -16.80
CA MET A 14 -0.56 -6.90 -16.15
C MET A 14 -0.28 -7.94 -15.05
N ILE A 15 0.61 -8.90 -15.31
CA ILE A 15 1.00 -9.93 -14.31
C ILE A 15 1.64 -9.27 -13.09
N ASN A 16 2.50 -8.27 -13.31
CA ASN A 16 3.17 -7.56 -12.23
C ASN A 16 2.17 -6.70 -11.41
N ILE A 17 1.17 -6.10 -12.07
CA ILE A 17 0.09 -5.36 -11.41
C ILE A 17 -0.76 -6.29 -10.52
N GLU A 18 -1.25 -7.41 -11.05
CA GLU A 18 -2.08 -8.35 -10.28
C GLU A 18 -1.34 -8.91 -9.07
N ARG A 19 -0.06 -9.27 -9.25
CA ARG A 19 0.79 -9.71 -8.13
C ARG A 19 0.93 -8.62 -7.06
N SER A 20 1.05 -7.36 -7.47
CA SER A 20 1.17 -6.23 -6.54
C SER A 20 -0.09 -6.05 -5.71
N TYR A 21 -1.29 -6.13 -6.31
CA TYR A 21 -2.55 -6.09 -5.56
C TYR A 21 -2.63 -7.25 -4.56
N ARG A 22 -2.38 -8.48 -4.99
CA ARG A 22 -2.43 -9.66 -4.09
C ARG A 22 -1.44 -9.54 -2.93
N ALA A 23 -0.25 -8.96 -3.16
CA ALA A 23 0.71 -8.70 -2.09
C ALA A 23 0.17 -7.64 -1.11
N CYS A 24 -0.39 -6.54 -1.62
CA CYS A 24 -1.00 -5.50 -0.78
C CYS A 24 -2.16 -6.04 0.05
N ASP A 25 -3.07 -6.81 -0.55
CA ASP A 25 -4.22 -7.39 0.15
C ASP A 25 -3.77 -8.31 1.29
N ARG A 26 -2.77 -9.17 1.05
CA ARG A 26 -2.19 -10.03 2.10
C ARG A 26 -1.54 -9.20 3.21
N ALA A 27 -0.76 -8.17 2.87
CA ALA A 27 -0.12 -7.32 3.86
C ALA A 27 -1.14 -6.58 4.73
N LEU A 28 -2.19 -6.02 4.13
CA LEU A 28 -3.27 -5.33 4.84
C LEU A 28 -4.07 -6.29 5.73
N ASP A 29 -4.35 -7.51 5.27
CA ASP A 29 -5.02 -8.54 6.08
C ASP A 29 -4.16 -8.96 7.29
N MET A 30 -2.85 -9.14 7.09
CA MET A 30 -1.92 -9.46 8.20
C MET A 30 -1.82 -8.30 9.20
N LEU A 31 -1.69 -7.06 8.74
CA LEU A 31 -1.67 -5.87 9.61
C LEU A 31 -2.97 -5.73 10.40
N LYS A 32 -4.12 -6.00 9.78
CA LYS A 32 -5.40 -6.03 10.47
C LYS A 32 -5.44 -7.10 11.57
N LYS A 33 -5.03 -8.33 11.25
CA LYS A 33 -4.95 -9.43 12.22
C LYS A 33 -3.99 -9.10 13.37
N TYR A 34 -2.85 -8.49 13.06
CA TYR A 34 -1.88 -8.06 14.07
C TYR A 34 -2.49 -7.00 14.99
N LYS A 35 -3.20 -6.01 14.45
CA LYS A 35 -3.91 -5.00 15.24
C LYS A 35 -4.97 -5.61 16.16
N GLU A 36 -5.75 -6.58 15.65
CA GLU A 36 -6.81 -7.25 16.41
C GLU A 36 -6.28 -8.17 17.51
N ASN A 37 -5.16 -8.86 17.27
CA ASN A 37 -4.55 -9.76 18.24
C ASN A 37 -3.01 -9.81 18.09
N PRO A 38 -2.28 -8.86 18.67
CA PRO A 38 -0.82 -8.82 18.57
C PRO A 38 -0.15 -10.10 19.08
N LYS A 39 -0.71 -10.73 20.11
CA LYS A 39 -0.19 -11.97 20.72
C LYS A 39 -0.21 -13.17 19.77
N ALA A 40 -1.04 -13.15 18.72
CA ALA A 40 -1.02 -14.20 17.71
C ALA A 40 0.31 -14.24 16.92
N PHE A 41 1.10 -13.17 17.00
CA PHE A 41 2.38 -12.97 16.35
C PHE A 41 3.54 -12.92 17.35
N ASP A 42 3.37 -13.39 18.59
CA ASP A 42 4.46 -13.54 19.57
C ASP A 42 5.50 -14.60 19.10
N ASP A 43 5.08 -15.52 18.24
CA ASP A 43 5.94 -16.48 17.56
C ASP A 43 6.86 -15.74 16.56
N PRO A 44 8.20 -15.76 16.76
CA PRO A 44 9.14 -15.07 15.89
C PRO A 44 9.04 -15.46 14.42
N GLU A 45 8.69 -16.73 14.12
CA GLU A 45 8.56 -17.20 12.73
C GLU A 45 7.35 -16.55 12.05
N LYS A 46 6.22 -16.46 12.75
CA LYS A 46 5.00 -15.78 12.24
C LYS A 46 5.19 -14.28 12.10
N LYS A 47 5.91 -13.66 13.03
CA LYS A 47 6.25 -12.24 12.93
C LYS A 47 7.14 -11.98 11.73
N ALA A 48 8.17 -12.82 11.51
CA ALA A 48 9.03 -12.72 10.34
C ALA A 48 8.28 -12.95 9.02
N GLU A 49 7.36 -13.93 8.95
CA GLU A 49 6.51 -14.16 7.78
C GLU A 49 5.62 -12.95 7.46
N MET A 50 5.03 -12.33 8.49
CA MET A 50 4.27 -11.10 8.32
C MET A 50 5.14 -9.96 7.79
N ASP A 51 6.30 -9.75 8.39
CA ASP A 51 7.22 -8.67 8.01
C ASP A 51 7.70 -8.86 6.55
N GLU A 52 8.05 -10.09 6.14
CA GLU A 52 8.40 -10.42 4.75
C GLU A 52 7.24 -10.15 3.79
N THR A 53 6.01 -10.51 4.18
CA THR A 53 4.81 -10.27 3.35
C THR A 53 4.56 -8.77 3.16
N ILE A 54 4.75 -7.97 4.21
CA ILE A 54 4.62 -6.51 4.17
C ILE A 54 5.71 -5.90 3.28
N ASP A 55 6.97 -6.33 3.43
CA ASP A 55 8.09 -5.87 2.62
C ASP A 55 7.91 -6.21 1.13
N GLU A 56 7.41 -7.42 0.81
CA GLU A 56 7.08 -7.80 -0.56
C GLU A 56 6.02 -6.86 -1.14
N ALA A 57 4.97 -6.55 -0.37
CA ALA A 57 3.90 -5.66 -0.81
C ALA A 57 4.39 -4.23 -1.08
N ILE A 58 5.16 -3.65 -0.15
CA ILE A 58 5.75 -2.31 -0.30
C ILE A 58 6.65 -2.28 -1.54
N LYS A 59 7.51 -3.28 -1.71
CA LYS A 59 8.42 -3.37 -2.87
C LYS A 59 7.66 -3.49 -4.19
N ALA A 60 6.62 -4.31 -4.23
CA ALA A 60 5.80 -4.50 -5.43
C ALA A 60 5.06 -3.20 -5.79
N ALA A 61 4.37 -2.58 -4.83
CA ALA A 61 3.67 -1.32 -5.05
C ALA A 61 4.63 -0.18 -5.47
N LYS A 62 5.78 -0.04 -4.79
CA LYS A 62 6.83 0.95 -5.16
C LYS A 62 7.34 0.75 -6.58
N LYS A 63 7.51 -0.50 -7.02
CA LYS A 63 7.91 -0.80 -8.39
C LYS A 63 6.87 -0.31 -9.40
N ILE A 64 5.58 -0.44 -9.10
CA ILE A 64 4.50 0.05 -9.97
C ILE A 64 4.50 1.58 -10.03
N VAL A 65 4.47 2.29 -8.90
CA VAL A 65 4.45 3.78 -8.90
C VAL A 65 5.73 4.39 -9.50
N SER A 66 6.87 3.68 -9.49
CA SER A 66 8.09 4.12 -10.20
C SER A 66 7.96 4.22 -11.73
N LEU A 67 6.84 3.72 -12.28
CA LEU A 67 6.48 3.80 -13.69
C LEU A 67 5.57 4.99 -14.00
N GLU A 68 5.21 5.81 -13.02
CA GLU A 68 4.52 7.06 -13.25
C GLU A 68 5.30 7.97 -14.20
N GLY A 69 4.57 8.68 -15.05
CA GLY A 69 5.13 9.45 -16.16
C GLY A 69 5.69 8.61 -17.32
N LYS A 70 5.89 7.29 -17.15
CA LYS A 70 6.33 6.37 -18.21
C LYS A 70 5.20 5.53 -18.78
N LYS A 71 4.19 5.22 -17.96
CA LYS A 71 2.99 4.47 -18.35
C LYS A 71 1.74 5.31 -18.07
N ASN A 72 0.66 5.00 -18.79
CA ASN A 72 -0.63 5.67 -18.62
C ASN A 72 -1.62 4.74 -17.92
N TRP A 73 -1.38 4.48 -16.62
CA TRP A 73 -2.24 3.65 -15.78
C TRP A 73 -2.69 4.43 -14.53
N PRO A 74 -3.36 5.58 -14.68
CA PRO A 74 -3.66 6.47 -13.56
C PRO A 74 -4.47 5.81 -12.45
N GLY A 75 -5.42 4.92 -12.80
CA GLY A 75 -6.18 4.17 -11.80
C GLY A 75 -5.32 3.21 -10.97
N VAL A 76 -4.38 2.50 -11.61
CA VAL A 76 -3.46 1.58 -10.93
C VAL A 76 -2.51 2.35 -10.02
N PHE A 77 -1.96 3.46 -10.50
CA PHE A 77 -1.06 4.30 -9.70
C PHE A 77 -1.74 4.88 -8.47
N ARG A 78 -2.95 5.46 -8.64
CA ARG A 78 -3.78 5.93 -7.52
C ARG A 78 -4.01 4.83 -6.49
N GLU A 79 -4.40 3.63 -6.94
CA GLU A 79 -4.67 2.50 -6.04
C GLU A 79 -3.40 2.00 -5.34
N MET A 80 -2.25 2.00 -6.01
CA MET A 80 -0.98 1.67 -5.36
C MET A 80 -0.57 2.70 -4.30
N HIS A 81 -0.74 4.00 -4.56
CA HIS A 81 -0.55 5.05 -3.54
C HIS A 81 -1.50 4.85 -2.35
N LYS A 82 -2.78 4.53 -2.60
CA LYS A 82 -3.76 4.23 -1.54
C LYS A 82 -3.34 3.01 -0.71
N ASN A 83 -2.85 1.95 -1.36
CA ASN A 83 -2.37 0.76 -0.67
C ASN A 83 -1.11 1.04 0.16
N LEU A 84 -0.13 1.76 -0.39
CA LEU A 84 1.08 2.16 0.33
C LEU A 84 0.74 2.99 1.56
N ALA A 85 -0.13 4.00 1.42
CA ALA A 85 -0.57 4.81 2.55
C ALA A 85 -1.21 3.96 3.66
N ASN A 86 -2.10 3.02 3.30
CA ASN A 86 -2.74 2.14 4.27
C ASN A 86 -1.79 1.15 4.95
N ILE A 87 -0.81 0.63 4.23
CA ILE A 87 0.24 -0.24 4.80
C ILE A 87 1.09 0.57 5.78
N TYR A 88 1.51 1.78 5.39
CA TYR A 88 2.31 2.65 6.25
C TYR A 88 1.57 3.08 7.52
N ILE A 89 0.26 3.37 7.42
CA ILE A 89 -0.58 3.60 8.59
C ILE A 89 -0.58 2.38 9.52
N GLY A 90 -0.74 1.17 8.98
CA GLY A 90 -0.73 -0.06 9.80
C GLY A 90 0.62 -0.36 10.46
N LEU A 91 1.72 0.20 9.94
CA LEU A 91 3.06 0.10 10.50
C LEU A 91 3.41 1.24 11.47
N GLY A 92 2.54 2.23 11.66
CA GLY A 92 2.86 3.45 12.42
C GLY A 92 3.80 4.42 11.68
N MET A 93 4.06 4.19 10.39
CA MET A 93 4.93 5.01 9.54
C MET A 93 4.15 6.21 8.97
N PHE A 94 3.76 7.14 9.84
CA PHE A 94 2.80 8.19 9.48
C PHE A 94 3.35 9.24 8.50
N ASP A 95 4.65 9.49 8.49
CA ASP A 95 5.25 10.46 7.56
C ASP A 95 5.22 9.92 6.12
N GLU A 96 5.57 8.65 5.94
CA GLU A 96 5.44 7.95 4.67
C GLU A 96 3.98 7.86 4.22
N ALA A 97 3.07 7.54 5.14
CA ALA A 97 1.65 7.55 4.82
C ALA A 97 1.16 8.93 4.33
N ARG A 98 1.58 10.02 4.98
CA ARG A 98 1.25 11.39 4.54
C ARG A 98 1.80 11.69 3.14
N ALA A 99 3.02 11.27 2.83
CA ALA A 99 3.58 11.46 1.50
C ALA A 99 2.74 10.77 0.42
N GLU A 100 2.29 9.53 0.66
CA GLU A 100 1.43 8.79 -0.26
C GLU A 100 0.02 9.40 -0.36
N ILE A 101 -0.53 9.95 0.73
CA ILE A 101 -1.79 10.68 0.73
C ILE A 101 -1.70 11.96 -0.12
N GLU A 102 -0.60 12.71 -0.04
CA GLU A 102 -0.42 13.88 -0.91
C GLU A 102 -0.39 13.48 -2.39
N LYS A 103 0.21 12.32 -2.70
CA LYS A 103 0.19 11.77 -4.06
C LYS A 103 -1.22 11.45 -4.56
N LEU A 104 -2.11 10.95 -3.71
CA LEU A 104 -3.51 10.70 -4.09
C LEU A 104 -4.21 11.96 -4.62
N LYS A 105 -3.91 13.15 -4.07
CA LYS A 105 -4.53 14.41 -4.50
C LYS A 105 -4.18 14.81 -5.95
N GLU A 106 -3.12 14.24 -6.52
CA GLU A 106 -2.73 14.47 -7.92
C GLU A 106 -3.69 13.78 -8.92
N PHE A 107 -4.55 12.84 -8.47
CA PHE A 107 -5.45 12.04 -9.32
C PHE A 107 -6.87 12.61 -9.47
N GLY A 108 -7.03 13.93 -9.31
CA GLY A 108 -8.30 14.63 -9.47
C GLY A 108 -9.30 14.31 -8.36
N GLU A 109 -10.60 14.40 -8.66
CA GLU A 109 -11.66 14.30 -7.63
C GLU A 109 -11.68 12.94 -6.93
N VAL A 110 -11.49 11.84 -7.66
CA VAL A 110 -11.47 10.50 -7.04
C VAL A 110 -10.24 10.35 -6.14
N GLY A 111 -9.09 10.87 -6.58
CA GLY A 111 -7.88 10.92 -5.76
C GLY A 111 -8.04 11.76 -4.49
N ARG A 112 -8.74 12.90 -4.58
CA ARG A 112 -9.09 13.74 -3.42
C ARG A 112 -9.97 12.98 -2.41
N GLN A 113 -10.96 12.23 -2.89
CA GLN A 113 -11.84 11.41 -2.04
C GLN A 113 -11.05 10.29 -1.35
N ASP A 114 -10.19 9.59 -2.10
CA ASP A 114 -9.29 8.57 -1.53
C ASP A 114 -8.34 9.19 -0.49
N ALA A 115 -7.78 10.37 -0.76
CA ALA A 115 -6.90 11.08 0.18
C ALA A 115 -7.64 11.44 1.48
N GLU A 116 -8.90 11.89 1.37
CA GLU A 116 -9.75 12.23 2.52
C GLU A 116 -10.05 11.00 3.38
N GLU A 117 -10.47 9.88 2.76
CA GLU A 117 -10.70 8.60 3.44
C GLU A 117 -9.47 8.14 4.22
N VAL A 118 -8.31 8.12 3.57
CA VAL A 118 -7.07 7.63 4.18
C VAL A 118 -6.53 8.61 5.24
N SER A 119 -6.73 9.91 5.07
CA SER A 119 -6.36 10.92 6.09
C SER A 119 -7.16 10.73 7.38
N GLN A 120 -8.47 10.49 7.28
CA GLN A 120 -9.32 10.21 8.44
C GLN A 120 -8.84 8.97 9.20
N LYS A 121 -8.46 7.92 8.47
CA LYS A 121 -7.86 6.71 9.08
C LYS A 121 -6.54 7.01 9.78
N LEU A 122 -5.65 7.77 9.14
CA LEU A 122 -4.37 8.17 9.73
C LEU A 122 -4.57 8.92 11.06
N GLU A 123 -5.48 9.90 11.09
CA GLU A 123 -5.79 10.67 12.30
C GLU A 123 -6.36 9.80 13.42
N GLN A 124 -7.17 8.78 13.09
CA GLN A 124 -7.71 7.85 14.08
C GLN A 124 -6.59 6.99 14.70
N GLU A 125 -5.66 6.49 13.88
CA GLU A 125 -4.54 5.68 14.39
C GLU A 125 -3.57 6.51 15.23
N GLN A 126 -3.23 7.72 14.80
CA GLN A 126 -2.37 8.64 15.57
C GLN A 126 -2.94 8.94 16.95
N LYS A 127 -4.24 9.25 17.04
CA LYS A 127 -4.92 9.45 18.34
C LYS A 127 -4.87 8.21 19.21
N THR A 128 -5.03 7.03 18.61
CA THR A 128 -4.96 5.75 19.33
C THR A 128 -3.56 5.53 19.91
N GLU A 129 -2.51 5.76 19.13
CA GLU A 129 -1.12 5.65 19.59
C GLU A 129 -0.77 6.66 20.69
N GLU A 130 -1.21 7.91 20.55
CA GLU A 130 -1.03 8.95 21.58
C GLU A 130 -1.69 8.55 22.91
N THR A 131 -2.91 7.99 22.86
CA THR A 131 -3.60 7.51 24.07
C THR A 131 -2.93 6.27 24.68
N ALA A 132 -2.32 5.41 23.87
CA ALA A 132 -1.60 4.23 24.34
C ALA A 132 -0.23 4.57 24.94
N SER A 133 0.46 5.60 24.43
CA SER A 133 1.76 6.05 24.93
C SER A 133 1.67 6.94 26.18
N GLY A 134 0.50 7.51 26.47
CA GLY A 134 0.27 8.36 27.65
C GLY A 134 -0.27 7.65 28.89
N ALA A 135 -0.47 6.33 28.82
CA ALA A 135 -0.96 5.47 29.90
C ALA A 135 0.18 4.66 30.53
#